data_AF-B3NIE2-F1
#
_entry.id   AF-B3NIE2-F1
#
_cell.length_a   1.000
_cell.length_b   1.000
_cell.length_c   1.000
_cell.angle_alpha   90.00
_cell.angle_beta   90.00
_cell.angle_gamma   90.00
#
_symmetry.space_group_name_H-M   'P 1'
#
loop_
_entity.id
_entity.type
_entity.pdbx_description
1 polymer ?
#
loop_
_entity_poly.entity_id
_entity_poly.type
_entity_poly.pdbx_seq_one_letter_code
_entity_poly.pdbx_strand_id
1 'polypeptide(L)'
;MAFVPVSKTLGIDIEWNKPKNLRNAAARKTWLKKALVEAKQIKLDLESGRLKAHEMPGRIIENPDRKLISEVEAHRFEKELLKREKSLLTERDFIDLFGELEHCLTSWDLQKCRAIFCKMKRLKITKMMLLRNPDCVHKMRVLRDFGGDVKEFNEDDMSIRQNATELYANFKKIFGKNPDTEDSFWSDFCEQAETFKVLTKDMRKIFRTTLCDQGYKRLQDTKASTSAASKVS
;
A
#
# COMPACT_ATOMS: atom_id res chain seq x y z
N MET A 1 -23.01 10.38 -6.00
CA MET A 1 -21.86 11.27 -6.28
C MET A 1 -20.59 10.50 -5.99
N ALA A 2 -19.72 10.31 -6.99
CA ALA A 2 -18.40 9.71 -6.76
C ALA A 2 -17.52 10.73 -6.05
N PHE A 3 -16.98 10.37 -4.87
CA PHE A 3 -16.00 11.19 -4.17
C PHE A 3 -14.68 11.07 -4.94
N VAL A 4 -14.50 11.89 -5.97
CA VAL A 4 -13.20 12.04 -6.61
C VAL A 4 -12.48 13.15 -5.85
N PRO A 5 -11.47 12.84 -5.02
CA PRO A 5 -10.69 13.88 -4.37
C PRO A 5 -10.09 14.80 -5.43
N VAL A 6 -10.02 16.10 -5.16
CA VAL A 6 -9.33 17.06 -6.03
C VAL A 6 -7.90 16.55 -6.26
N SER A 7 -7.61 16.11 -7.48
CA SER A 7 -6.34 15.51 -7.84
C SER A 7 -5.61 16.41 -8.83
N LYS A 8 -4.31 16.60 -8.59
CA LYS A 8 -3.42 17.21 -9.58
C LYS A 8 -2.81 16.10 -10.42
N THR A 9 -2.99 16.18 -11.73
CA THR A 9 -2.35 15.26 -12.67
C THR A 9 -0.99 15.81 -13.05
N LEU A 10 0.05 14.98 -12.97
CA LEU A 10 1.41 15.34 -13.36
C LEU A 10 1.83 14.47 -14.54
N GLY A 11 2.37 15.10 -15.58
CA GLY A 11 3.06 14.45 -16.68
C GLY A 11 4.58 14.48 -16.47
N ILE A 12 5.27 13.43 -16.91
CA ILE A 12 6.74 13.40 -16.98
C ILE A 12 7.11 13.36 -18.46
N ASP A 13 7.72 14.43 -18.95
CA ASP A 13 8.18 14.51 -20.33
C ASP A 13 9.35 13.55 -20.53
N ILE A 14 9.13 12.39 -21.17
CA ILE A 14 10.19 11.40 -21.44
C ILE A 14 11.27 11.96 -22.38
N GLU A 15 10.92 12.94 -23.24
CA GLU A 15 11.80 13.54 -24.24
C GLU A 15 12.69 14.66 -23.73
N TRP A 16 12.62 15.00 -22.45
CA TRP A 16 13.48 16.02 -21.86
C TRP A 16 14.97 15.70 -22.08
N ASN A 17 15.72 16.71 -22.52
CA ASN A 17 17.14 16.61 -22.86
C ASN A 17 17.48 15.51 -23.88
N LYS A 18 16.52 15.12 -24.73
CA LYS A 18 16.76 14.19 -25.83
C LYS A 18 17.84 14.76 -26.77
N PRO A 19 18.94 14.02 -27.01
CA PRO A 19 19.99 14.46 -27.92
C PRO A 19 19.43 14.66 -29.33
N LYS A 20 19.75 15.79 -29.97
CA LYS A 20 19.32 16.10 -31.35
C LYS A 20 19.80 15.05 -32.35
N ASN A 21 21.00 14.49 -32.13
CA ASN A 21 21.63 13.51 -33.02
C ASN A 21 21.90 12.19 -32.28
N LEU A 22 20.99 11.22 -32.43
CA LEU A 22 21.22 9.83 -32.02
C LEU A 22 21.70 9.02 -33.21
N ARG A 23 23.00 8.69 -33.23
CA ARG A 23 23.76 8.09 -34.36
C ARG A 23 23.10 6.87 -35.01
N ASN A 24 22.50 5.98 -34.22
CA ASN A 24 21.90 4.74 -34.75
C ASN A 24 20.66 4.30 -33.94
N ALA A 25 19.90 3.35 -34.51
CA ALA A 25 18.68 2.82 -33.89
C ALA A 25 18.94 2.17 -32.51
N ALA A 26 20.12 1.55 -32.33
CA ALA A 26 20.52 0.96 -31.05
C ALA A 26 20.70 2.04 -29.96
N ALA A 27 21.40 3.14 -30.28
CA ALA A 27 21.58 4.27 -29.37
C ALA A 27 20.24 4.93 -29.02
N ARG A 28 19.31 5.05 -29.97
CA ARG A 28 17.94 5.53 -29.72
C ARG A 28 17.21 4.63 -28.72
N LYS A 29 17.28 3.31 -28.93
CA LYS A 29 16.65 2.32 -28.04
C LYS A 29 17.26 2.35 -26.64
N THR A 30 18.58 2.45 -26.53
CA THR A 30 19.28 2.54 -25.24
C THR A 30 18.94 3.83 -24.50
N TRP A 31 18.93 4.97 -25.20
CA TRP A 31 18.54 6.25 -24.61
C TRP A 31 17.09 6.22 -24.12
N LEU A 32 16.15 5.71 -24.94
CA LEU A 32 14.74 5.60 -24.55
C LEU A 32 14.56 4.70 -23.32
N LYS A 33 15.25 3.56 -23.25
CA LYS A 33 15.24 2.70 -22.06
C LYS A 33 15.72 3.46 -20.82
N LYS A 34 16.82 4.20 -20.93
CA LYS A 34 17.36 5.01 -19.83
C LYS A 34 16.37 6.10 -19.40
N ALA A 35 15.81 6.86 -20.35
CA ALA A 35 14.82 7.89 -20.09
C ALA A 35 13.55 7.34 -19.41
N LEU A 36 13.09 6.14 -19.81
CA LEU A 36 11.96 5.46 -19.16
C LEU A 36 12.27 5.00 -17.74
N VAL A 37 13.48 4.52 -17.47
CA VAL A 37 13.92 4.16 -16.11
C VAL A 37 13.97 5.41 -15.24
N GLU A 38 14.54 6.50 -15.73
CA GLU A 38 14.58 7.78 -15.04
C GLU A 38 13.17 8.35 -14.81
N ALA A 39 12.27 8.28 -15.78
CA ALA A 39 10.88 8.73 -15.63
C ALA A 39 10.13 7.91 -14.57
N LYS A 40 10.32 6.58 -14.53
CA LYS A 40 9.80 5.74 -13.44
C LYS A 40 10.38 6.15 -12.09
N GLN A 41 11.66 6.51 -12.07
CA GLN A 41 12.34 6.97 -10.87
C GLN A 41 11.72 8.31 -10.38
N ILE A 42 11.47 9.25 -11.28
CA ILE A 42 10.79 10.52 -10.95
C ILE A 42 9.35 10.27 -10.44
N LYS A 43 8.58 9.40 -11.11
CA LYS A 43 7.24 8.99 -10.64
C LYS A 43 7.28 8.48 -9.20
N LEU A 44 8.24 7.59 -8.92
CA LEU A 44 8.68 7.15 -7.59
C LEU A 44 8.72 8.25 -6.52
N ASP A 45 9.53 9.26 -6.79
CA ASP A 45 9.79 10.34 -5.83
C ASP A 45 8.60 11.28 -5.69
N LEU A 46 7.85 11.52 -6.76
CA LEU A 46 6.61 12.30 -6.71
C LEU A 46 5.55 11.62 -5.87
N GLU A 47 5.34 10.31 -6.05
CA GLU A 47 4.35 9.52 -5.32
C GLU A 47 4.70 9.37 -3.83
N SER A 48 5.99 9.42 -3.49
CA SER A 48 6.48 9.41 -2.10
C SER A 48 6.62 10.80 -1.48
N GLY A 49 6.39 11.87 -2.27
CA GLY A 49 6.52 13.26 -1.81
C GLY A 49 7.95 13.74 -1.61
N ARG A 50 8.95 12.97 -2.04
CA ARG A 50 10.38 13.35 -2.01
C ARG A 50 10.73 14.40 -3.04
N LEU A 51 10.00 14.41 -4.15
CA LEU A 51 10.13 15.40 -5.21
C LEU A 51 8.82 16.17 -5.33
N LYS A 52 8.93 17.48 -5.50
CA LYS A 52 7.82 18.39 -5.79
C LYS A 52 7.87 18.78 -7.25
N ALA A 53 6.69 19.00 -7.85
CA ALA A 53 6.58 19.31 -9.28
C ALA A 53 7.43 20.52 -9.71
N HIS A 54 7.50 21.57 -8.87
CA HIS A 54 8.26 22.78 -9.17
C HIS A 54 9.79 22.61 -9.10
N GLU A 55 10.30 21.51 -8.54
CA GLU A 55 11.75 21.26 -8.45
C GLU A 55 12.35 20.83 -9.79
N MET A 56 11.52 20.39 -10.76
CA MET A 56 11.97 20.00 -12.10
C MET A 56 11.08 20.65 -13.18
N PRO A 57 11.14 21.98 -13.35
CA PRO A 57 10.34 22.68 -14.34
C PRO A 57 10.67 22.19 -15.75
N GLY A 58 9.66 22.06 -16.61
CA GLY A 58 9.79 21.57 -17.98
C GLY A 58 9.86 20.04 -18.10
N ARG A 59 10.50 19.33 -17.15
CA ARG A 59 10.43 17.86 -17.10
C ARG A 59 9.11 17.38 -16.52
N ILE A 60 8.64 18.04 -15.46
CA ILE A 60 7.36 17.76 -14.83
C ILE A 60 6.36 18.79 -15.34
N ILE A 61 5.27 18.32 -15.94
CA ILE A 61 4.22 19.13 -16.52
C ILE A 61 2.99 18.99 -15.63
N GLU A 62 2.54 20.10 -15.03
CA GLU A 62 1.25 20.11 -14.33
C GLU A 62 0.11 20.11 -15.36
N ASN A 63 -0.86 19.21 -15.18
CA ASN A 63 -2.03 19.04 -16.05
C ASN A 63 -1.65 18.94 -17.53
N PRO A 64 -0.91 17.88 -17.93
CA PRO A 64 -0.51 17.69 -19.32
C PRO A 64 -1.72 17.64 -20.25
N ASP A 65 -1.60 18.25 -21.44
CA ASP A 65 -2.65 18.22 -22.45
C ASP A 65 -2.89 16.78 -22.91
N ARG A 66 -4.13 16.28 -22.75
CA ARG A 66 -4.54 14.93 -23.16
C ARG A 66 -4.25 14.67 -24.64
N LYS A 67 -4.28 15.69 -25.49
CA LYS A 67 -3.99 15.57 -26.93
C LYS A 67 -2.53 15.19 -27.22
N LEU A 68 -1.61 15.49 -26.30
CA LEU A 68 -0.20 15.16 -26.41
C LEU A 68 0.14 13.77 -25.85
N ILE A 69 -0.85 13.09 -25.24
CA ILE A 69 -0.70 11.78 -24.64
C ILE A 69 -1.26 10.74 -25.60
N SER A 70 -0.51 9.66 -25.86
CA SER A 70 -1.02 8.57 -26.67
C SER A 70 -2.24 7.93 -26.01
N GLU A 71 -3.20 7.46 -26.82
CA GLU A 71 -4.41 6.81 -26.32
C GLU A 71 -4.10 5.60 -25.41
N VAL A 72 -3.03 4.87 -25.75
CA VAL A 72 -2.54 3.73 -24.96
C VAL A 72 -2.10 4.15 -23.56
N GLU A 73 -1.33 5.24 -23.43
CA GLU A 73 -0.87 5.71 -22.12
C GLU A 73 -1.99 6.41 -21.34
N ALA A 74 -2.91 7.09 -22.02
CA ALA A 74 -4.11 7.63 -21.38
C ALA A 74 -4.97 6.53 -20.75
N HIS A 75 -5.24 5.44 -21.49
CA HIS A 75 -5.99 4.28 -20.98
C HIS A 75 -5.26 3.57 -19.83
N ARG A 76 -3.92 3.46 -19.93
CA ARG A 76 -3.10 2.91 -18.86
C ARG A 76 -3.23 3.73 -17.59
N PHE A 77 -3.16 5.05 -17.70
CA PHE A 77 -3.30 5.97 -16.57
C PHE A 77 -4.69 5.87 -15.94
N GLU A 78 -5.76 5.84 -16.74
CA GLU A 78 -7.14 5.66 -16.26
C GLU A 78 -7.29 4.34 -15.45
N LYS A 79 -6.72 3.23 -15.95
CA LYS A 79 -6.69 1.96 -15.23
C LYS A 79 -5.93 2.03 -13.90
N GLU A 80 -4.79 2.71 -13.88
CA GLU A 80 -4.01 2.92 -12.66
C GLU A 80 -4.80 3.74 -11.63
N LEU A 81 -5.49 4.80 -12.08
CA LEU A 81 -6.32 5.64 -11.24
C LEU A 81 -7.47 4.85 -10.60
N LEU A 82 -8.21 4.07 -11.41
CA LEU A 82 -9.28 3.20 -10.94
C LEU A 82 -8.77 2.14 -9.94
N LYS A 83 -7.58 1.58 -10.18
CA LYS A 83 -6.96 0.62 -9.25
C LYS A 83 -6.65 1.29 -7.91
N ARG A 84 -6.13 2.52 -7.95
CA ARG A 84 -5.78 3.30 -6.75
C ARG A 84 -7.02 3.68 -5.95
N GLU A 85 -8.07 4.14 -6.62
CA GLU A 85 -9.37 4.43 -5.99
C GLU A 85 -9.95 3.19 -5.31
N LYS A 86 -10.01 2.06 -6.01
CA LYS A 86 -10.47 0.77 -5.43
C LYS A 86 -9.64 0.36 -4.22
N SER A 87 -8.32 0.57 -4.25
CA SER A 87 -7.43 0.31 -3.13
C SER A 87 -7.79 1.17 -1.91
N LEU A 88 -8.03 2.47 -2.11
CA LEU A 88 -8.40 3.37 -1.02
C LEU A 88 -9.76 3.02 -0.42
N LEU A 89 -10.75 2.68 -1.25
CA LEU A 89 -12.06 2.23 -0.79
C LEU A 89 -11.95 0.91 -0.02
N THR A 90 -11.17 -0.06 -0.52
CA THR A 90 -10.93 -1.33 0.17
C THR A 90 -10.30 -1.12 1.54
N GLU A 91 -9.33 -0.22 1.66
CA GLU A 91 -8.66 0.09 2.93
C GLU A 91 -9.60 0.79 3.92
N ARG A 92 -10.42 1.73 3.44
CA ARG A 92 -11.46 2.36 4.26
C ARG A 92 -12.46 1.32 4.78
N ASP A 93 -13.04 0.53 3.87
CA ASP A 93 -14.04 -0.48 4.22
C ASP A 93 -13.46 -1.52 5.20
N PHE A 94 -12.17 -1.86 5.06
CA PHE A 94 -11.47 -2.71 6.01
C PHE A 94 -11.47 -2.12 7.43
N ILE A 95 -11.09 -0.85 7.59
CA ILE A 95 -11.05 -0.16 8.89
C ILE A 95 -12.46 -0.04 9.47
N ASP A 96 -13.44 0.35 8.64
CA ASP A 96 -14.83 0.53 9.07
C ASP A 96 -15.43 -0.79 9.58
N LEU A 97 -15.16 -1.92 8.90
CA LEU A 97 -15.59 -3.24 9.35
C LEU A 97 -15.00 -3.62 10.71
N PHE A 98 -13.77 -3.20 11.04
CA PHE A 98 -13.21 -3.43 12.38
C PHE A 98 -13.94 -2.61 13.45
N GLY A 99 -14.30 -1.37 13.16
CA GLY A 99 -15.12 -0.55 14.05
C GLY A 99 -16.52 -1.15 14.26
N GLU A 100 -17.15 -1.63 13.19
CA GLU A 100 -18.42 -2.36 13.28
C GLU A 100 -18.28 -3.65 14.11
N LEU A 101 -17.19 -4.40 13.92
CA LEU A 101 -16.95 -5.66 14.65
C LEU A 101 -16.86 -5.43 16.15
N GLU A 102 -16.10 -4.41 16.58
CA GLU A 102 -15.97 -4.06 18.00
C GLU A 102 -17.32 -3.71 18.63
N HIS A 103 -18.13 -2.95 17.91
CA HIS A 103 -19.48 -2.62 18.36
C HIS A 103 -20.36 -3.86 18.50
N CYS A 104 -20.32 -4.77 17.52
CA CYS A 104 -21.13 -6.00 17.52
C CYS A 104 -20.69 -6.98 18.62
N LEU A 105 -19.39 -7.08 18.90
CA LEU A 105 -18.87 -7.89 20.00
C LEU A 105 -19.31 -7.34 21.36
N THR A 106 -19.35 -6.01 21.50
CA THR A 106 -19.81 -5.35 22.74
C THR A 106 -21.31 -5.52 22.96
N SER A 107 -22.11 -5.43 21.89
CA SER A 107 -23.57 -5.60 21.94
C SER A 107 -24.03 -7.06 21.88
N TRP A 108 -23.11 -8.01 21.76
CA TRP A 108 -23.37 -9.44 21.56
C TRP A 108 -24.24 -9.78 20.33
N ASP A 109 -24.10 -9.02 19.24
CA ASP A 109 -24.78 -9.29 17.97
C ASP A 109 -23.96 -10.27 17.11
N LEU A 110 -24.11 -11.55 17.42
CA LEU A 110 -23.34 -12.64 16.82
C LEU A 110 -23.63 -12.84 15.32
N GLN A 111 -24.87 -12.61 14.88
CA GLN A 111 -25.23 -12.70 13.46
C GLN A 111 -24.51 -11.64 12.65
N LYS A 112 -24.47 -10.41 13.16
CA LYS A 112 -23.75 -9.32 12.51
C LYS A 112 -22.23 -9.52 12.56
N CYS A 113 -21.67 -10.03 13.67
CA CYS A 113 -20.27 -10.44 13.74
C CYS A 113 -19.89 -11.41 12.62
N ARG A 114 -20.67 -12.49 12.42
CA ARG A 114 -20.44 -13.47 11.36
C ARG A 114 -20.50 -12.83 9.97
N ALA A 115 -21.48 -11.96 9.72
CA ALA A 115 -21.58 -11.23 8.46
C ALA A 115 -20.37 -10.32 8.21
N ILE A 116 -19.85 -9.66 9.24
CA ILE A 116 -18.66 -8.80 9.16
C ILE A 116 -17.41 -9.62 8.80
N PHE A 117 -17.17 -10.77 9.45
CA PHE A 117 -16.05 -11.64 9.08
C PHE A 117 -16.13 -12.10 7.61
N CYS A 118 -17.32 -12.46 7.12
CA CYS A 118 -17.53 -12.81 5.72
C CYS A 118 -17.20 -11.64 4.78
N LYS A 119 -17.58 -10.40 5.13
CA LYS A 119 -17.22 -9.20 4.36
C LYS A 119 -15.70 -8.98 4.36
N MET A 120 -15.06 -9.06 5.52
CA MET A 120 -13.60 -8.89 5.65
C MET A 120 -12.83 -9.89 4.79
N LYS A 121 -13.22 -11.17 4.78
CA LYS A 121 -12.58 -12.23 3.96
C LYS A 121 -12.66 -11.98 2.45
N ARG A 122 -13.64 -11.19 1.98
CA ARG A 122 -13.83 -10.85 0.56
C ARG A 122 -12.99 -9.65 0.12
N LEU A 123 -12.46 -8.87 1.06
CA LEU A 123 -11.63 -7.72 0.74
C LEU A 123 -10.27 -8.17 0.20
N LYS A 124 -9.79 -7.50 -0.86
CA LYS A 124 -8.46 -7.73 -1.42
C LYS A 124 -7.42 -6.92 -0.66
N ILE A 125 -7.16 -7.34 0.58
CA ILE A 125 -6.20 -6.68 1.47
C ILE A 125 -4.77 -6.87 0.94
N THR A 126 -3.97 -5.80 1.02
CA THR A 126 -2.56 -5.81 0.61
C THR A 126 -1.63 -5.63 1.80
N LYS A 127 -0.34 -5.95 1.61
CA LYS A 127 0.71 -5.75 2.62
C LYS A 127 0.73 -4.30 3.13
N MET A 128 0.65 -3.33 2.22
CA MET A 128 0.68 -1.91 2.58
C MET A 128 -0.51 -1.49 3.44
N MET A 129 -1.70 -2.03 3.20
CA MET A 129 -2.88 -1.74 4.03
C MET A 129 -2.69 -2.24 5.46
N LEU A 130 -2.11 -3.43 5.64
CA LEU A 130 -1.84 -3.98 6.97
C LEU A 130 -0.76 -3.19 7.71
N LEU A 131 0.32 -2.80 7.04
CA LEU A 131 1.37 -1.96 7.64
C LEU A 131 0.88 -0.56 8.04
N ARG A 132 -0.11 -0.02 7.33
CA ARG A 132 -0.75 1.26 7.69
C ARG A 132 -1.70 1.14 8.87
N ASN A 133 -2.29 -0.03 9.07
CA ASN A 133 -3.33 -0.28 10.07
C ASN A 133 -2.94 -1.46 10.99
N PRO A 134 -1.82 -1.35 11.73
CA PRO A 134 -1.32 -2.44 12.56
C PRO A 134 -2.30 -2.84 13.67
N ASP A 135 -3.10 -1.91 14.18
CA ASP A 135 -4.11 -2.16 15.19
C ASP A 135 -5.17 -3.17 14.71
N CYS A 136 -5.52 -3.16 13.42
CA CYS A 136 -6.45 -4.15 12.85
C CYS A 136 -5.86 -5.57 12.91
N VAL A 137 -4.56 -5.70 12.63
CA VAL A 137 -3.85 -6.99 12.73
C VAL A 137 -3.77 -7.44 14.20
N HIS A 138 -3.49 -6.51 15.11
CA HIS A 138 -3.47 -6.78 16.55
C HIS A 138 -4.83 -7.27 17.06
N LYS A 139 -5.91 -6.56 16.74
CA LYS A 139 -7.29 -6.95 17.12
C LYS A 139 -7.61 -8.34 16.62
N MET A 140 -7.29 -8.65 15.36
CA MET A 140 -7.51 -9.98 14.80
C MET A 140 -6.70 -11.06 15.51
N ARG A 141 -5.46 -10.75 15.93
CA ARG A 141 -4.64 -11.65 16.74
C ARG A 141 -5.30 -11.93 18.09
N VAL A 142 -5.74 -10.90 18.81
CA VAL A 142 -6.40 -11.04 20.13
C VAL A 142 -7.69 -11.86 20.03
N LEU A 143 -8.49 -11.65 18.98
CA LEU A 143 -9.72 -12.42 18.75
C LEU A 143 -9.50 -13.91 18.50
N ARG A 144 -8.26 -14.35 18.25
CA ARG A 144 -7.94 -15.79 18.18
C ARG A 144 -7.94 -16.49 19.52
N ASP A 145 -7.94 -15.74 20.62
CA ASP A 145 -8.04 -16.27 21.97
C ASP A 145 -9.34 -15.80 22.64
N PHE A 146 -10.32 -15.42 21.83
CA PHE A 146 -11.64 -15.00 22.28
C PHE A 146 -12.31 -16.10 23.12
N GLY A 147 -12.94 -15.70 24.23
CA GLY A 147 -13.52 -16.61 25.22
C GLY A 147 -12.51 -17.15 26.26
N GLY A 148 -11.22 -17.24 25.94
CA GLY A 148 -10.21 -17.82 26.85
C GLY A 148 -10.37 -19.33 27.10
N ASP A 149 -9.71 -19.85 28.13
CA ASP A 149 -9.76 -21.27 28.52
C ASP A 149 -10.98 -21.56 29.41
N VAL A 150 -12.19 -21.43 28.86
CA VAL A 150 -13.43 -21.75 29.60
C VAL A 150 -13.72 -23.25 29.53
N LYS A 151 -14.13 -23.84 30.66
CA LYS A 151 -14.47 -25.27 30.77
C LYS A 151 -15.71 -25.68 29.95
N GLU A 152 -16.59 -24.73 29.65
CA GLU A 152 -17.76 -24.91 28.78
C GLU A 152 -17.59 -24.01 27.55
N PHE A 153 -17.27 -24.62 26.41
CA PHE A 153 -17.09 -23.92 25.15
C PHE A 153 -18.46 -23.56 24.55
N ASN A 154 -18.76 -22.27 24.44
CA ASN A 154 -19.90 -21.80 23.67
C ASN A 154 -19.57 -21.89 22.15
N GLU A 155 -20.46 -22.48 21.36
CA GLU A 155 -20.31 -22.62 19.91
C GLU A 155 -20.10 -21.27 19.21
N ASP A 156 -20.71 -20.21 19.75
CA ASP A 156 -20.58 -18.86 19.21
C ASP A 156 -19.17 -18.27 19.41
N ASP A 157 -18.56 -18.51 20.57
CA ASP A 157 -17.18 -18.09 20.86
C ASP A 157 -16.20 -18.84 19.95
N MET A 158 -16.42 -20.14 19.73
CA MET A 158 -15.64 -20.94 18.78
C MET A 158 -15.76 -20.40 17.36
N SER A 159 -16.96 -19.98 16.95
CA SER A 159 -17.19 -19.40 15.63
C SER A 159 -16.38 -18.11 15.43
N ILE A 160 -16.37 -17.22 16.41
CA ILE A 160 -15.57 -15.98 16.38
C ILE A 160 -14.08 -16.33 16.30
N ARG A 161 -13.62 -17.24 17.17
CA ARG A 161 -12.22 -17.69 17.24
C ARG A 161 -11.73 -18.27 15.92
N GLN A 162 -12.54 -19.13 15.31
CA GLN A 162 -12.22 -19.78 14.03
C GLN A 162 -12.14 -18.74 12.90
N ASN A 163 -13.12 -17.83 12.81
CA ASN A 163 -13.13 -16.78 11.80
C ASN A 163 -11.92 -15.85 11.95
N ALA A 164 -11.56 -15.48 13.18
CA ALA A 164 -10.40 -14.66 13.45
C ALA A 164 -9.09 -15.38 13.08
N THR A 165 -8.99 -16.67 13.40
CA THR A 165 -7.83 -17.50 13.06
C THR A 165 -7.62 -17.62 11.56
N GLU A 166 -8.71 -17.87 10.80
CA GLU A 166 -8.65 -17.94 9.34
C GLU A 166 -8.23 -16.60 8.71
N LEU A 167 -8.80 -15.49 9.20
CA LEU A 167 -8.46 -14.16 8.68
C LEU A 167 -7.01 -13.77 9.01
N TYR A 168 -6.55 -14.07 10.23
CA TYR A 168 -5.16 -13.88 10.62
C TYR A 168 -4.19 -14.74 9.79
N ALA A 169 -4.56 -15.98 9.48
CA ALA A 169 -3.78 -16.83 8.58
C ALA A 169 -3.68 -16.22 7.17
N ASN A 170 -4.73 -15.55 6.68
CA ASN A 170 -4.65 -14.82 5.42
C ASN A 170 -3.70 -13.61 5.50
N PHE A 171 -3.63 -12.92 6.65
CA PHE A 171 -2.61 -11.89 6.87
C PHE A 171 -1.20 -12.47 6.82
N LYS A 172 -0.95 -13.62 7.46
CA LYS A 172 0.35 -14.33 7.38
C LYS A 172 0.75 -14.62 5.93
N LYS A 173 -0.19 -15.11 5.11
CA LYS A 173 0.03 -15.41 3.68
C LYS A 173 0.43 -14.18 2.87
N ILE A 174 -0.14 -13.00 3.14
CA ILE A 174 0.20 -11.75 2.45
C ILE A 174 1.69 -11.40 2.60
N PHE A 175 2.31 -11.78 3.72
CA PHE A 175 3.72 -11.54 3.99
C PHE A 175 4.65 -12.68 3.52
N GLY A 176 4.11 -13.72 2.87
CA GLY A 176 4.90 -14.85 2.36
C GLY A 176 5.53 -15.70 3.47
N LYS A 177 5.03 -15.64 4.71
CA LYS A 177 5.51 -16.47 5.81
C LYS A 177 4.73 -17.79 5.87
N ASN A 178 5.47 -18.89 6.03
CA ASN A 178 4.86 -20.20 6.29
C ASN A 178 4.18 -20.19 7.67
N PRO A 179 3.02 -20.87 7.82
CA PRO A 179 2.18 -20.79 9.00
C PRO A 179 2.74 -21.46 10.27
N ASP A 180 3.88 -22.14 10.21
CA ASP A 180 4.32 -23.12 11.23
C ASP A 180 5.10 -22.53 12.42
N THR A 181 5.30 -21.21 12.50
CA THR A 181 5.78 -20.56 13.74
C THR A 181 4.88 -19.37 14.08
N GLU A 182 3.97 -19.55 15.03
CA GLU A 182 2.94 -18.55 15.36
C GLU A 182 3.50 -17.25 15.94
N ASP A 183 4.54 -17.36 16.78
CA ASP A 183 5.14 -16.21 17.47
C ASP A 183 6.15 -15.45 16.60
N SER A 184 6.67 -16.06 15.53
CA SER A 184 7.59 -15.36 14.62
C SER A 184 6.86 -14.23 13.88
N PHE A 185 5.72 -14.55 13.25
CA PHE A 185 5.01 -13.60 12.39
C PHE A 185 4.62 -12.31 13.09
N TRP A 186 4.08 -12.36 14.32
CA TRP A 186 3.66 -11.13 15.01
C TRP A 186 4.85 -10.21 15.28
N SER A 187 5.95 -10.78 15.78
CA SER A 187 7.19 -10.04 16.03
C SER A 187 7.72 -9.40 14.75
N ASP A 188 7.83 -10.18 13.67
CA ASP A 188 8.26 -9.72 12.36
C ASP A 188 7.35 -8.65 11.75
N PHE A 189 6.03 -8.77 12.00
CA PHE A 189 5.05 -7.80 11.54
C PHE A 189 5.21 -6.48 12.30
N CYS A 190 5.36 -6.53 13.63
CA CYS A 190 5.62 -5.35 14.46
C CYS A 190 6.89 -4.62 14.02
N GLU A 191 7.98 -5.34 13.75
CA GLU A 191 9.22 -4.74 13.26
C GLU A 191 9.02 -4.04 11.90
N GLN A 192 8.30 -4.70 10.98
CA GLN A 192 7.98 -4.10 9.68
C GLN A 192 7.05 -2.89 9.80
N ALA A 193 6.08 -2.93 10.71
CA ALA A 193 5.15 -1.81 10.97
C ALA A 193 5.88 -0.62 11.59
N GLU A 194 6.80 -0.85 12.53
CA GLU A 194 7.63 0.21 13.10
C GLU A 194 8.60 0.77 12.06
N THR A 195 9.23 -0.08 11.25
CA THR A 195 10.07 0.34 10.13
C THR A 195 9.28 1.22 9.16
N PHE A 196 8.05 0.82 8.82
CA PHE A 196 7.15 1.61 7.97
C PHE A 196 6.83 2.97 8.60
N LYS A 197 6.48 2.99 9.89
CA LYS A 197 6.18 4.22 10.64
C LYS A 197 7.39 5.17 10.65
N VAL A 198 8.58 4.67 10.95
CA VAL A 198 9.83 5.47 10.95
C VAL A 198 10.15 6.02 9.56
N LEU A 199 10.02 5.19 8.51
CA LEU A 199 10.29 5.60 7.12
C LEU A 199 9.29 6.62 6.58
N THR A 200 8.08 6.65 7.15
CA THR A 200 6.99 7.51 6.69
C THR A 200 6.64 8.64 7.67
N LYS A 201 7.45 8.85 8.72
CA LYS A 201 7.16 9.81 9.80
C LYS A 201 7.04 11.26 9.30
N ASP A 202 7.91 11.66 8.37
CA ASP A 202 7.95 13.02 7.80
C ASP A 202 7.11 13.13 6.51
N MET A 203 6.48 12.03 6.10
CA MET A 203 5.68 11.98 4.89
C MET A 203 4.29 12.56 5.14
N ARG A 204 3.83 13.45 4.26
CA ARG A 204 2.45 13.94 4.32
C ARG A 204 1.47 12.79 4.25
N LYS A 205 0.38 12.88 5.02
CA LYS A 205 -0.66 11.83 5.15
C LYS A 205 -1.11 11.27 3.79
N ILE A 206 -1.36 12.14 2.81
CA ILE A 206 -1.82 11.75 1.47
C ILE A 206 -0.84 10.83 0.72
N PHE A 207 0.48 11.05 0.86
CA PHE A 207 1.49 10.18 0.26
C PHE A 207 1.61 8.88 1.04
N ARG A 208 1.51 8.93 2.37
CA ARG A 208 1.54 7.73 3.21
C ARG A 208 0.38 6.80 2.91
N THR A 209 -0.85 7.31 2.81
CA THR A 209 -2.07 6.52 2.49
C THR A 209 -2.03 5.92 1.11
N THR A 210 -1.28 6.53 0.18
CA THR A 210 -1.24 6.09 -1.21
C THR A 210 0.05 5.40 -1.63
N LEU A 211 0.97 5.21 -0.68
CA LEU A 211 2.23 4.54 -0.89
C LEU A 211 2.00 3.07 -1.31
N CYS A 212 2.56 2.69 -2.45
CA CYS A 212 2.51 1.33 -2.99
C CYS A 212 3.74 0.52 -2.55
N ASP A 213 3.72 -0.80 -2.77
CA ASP A 213 4.84 -1.69 -2.41
C ASP A 213 6.17 -1.27 -3.07
N GLN A 214 6.12 -0.84 -4.33
CA GLN A 214 7.32 -0.39 -5.07
C GLN A 214 7.88 0.92 -4.49
N GLY A 215 7.00 1.86 -4.16
CA GLY A 215 7.38 3.10 -3.51
C GLY A 215 7.99 2.82 -2.13
N TYR A 216 7.39 1.92 -1.35
CA TYR A 216 7.92 1.53 -0.05
C TYR A 216 9.29 0.85 -0.15
N LYS A 217 9.46 -0.12 -1.07
CA LYS A 217 10.74 -0.77 -1.30
C LYS A 217 11.85 0.23 -1.61
N ARG A 218 11.55 1.23 -2.45
CA ARG A 218 12.50 2.30 -2.75
C ARG A 218 12.89 3.15 -1.53
N LEU A 219 11.95 3.43 -0.63
CA LEU A 219 12.27 4.12 0.62
C LEU A 219 13.24 3.30 1.47
N GLN A 220 13.04 1.98 1.52
CA GLN A 220 13.94 1.05 2.22
C GLN A 220 15.33 1.03 1.58
N ASP A 221 15.40 0.88 0.25
CA ASP A 221 16.67 0.84 -0.50
C ASP A 221 17.47 2.13 -0.28
N THR A 222 16.81 3.29 -0.30
CA THR A 222 17.49 4.58 -0.08
C THR A 222 18.06 4.68 1.33
N LYS A 223 17.28 4.28 2.36
CA LYS A 223 17.75 4.34 3.76
C LYS A 223 18.94 3.40 3.97
N ALA A 224 18.93 2.23 3.35
CA ALA A 224 20.06 1.31 3.36
C ALA A 224 21.32 1.97 2.76
N SER A 225 21.19 2.63 1.60
CA SER A 225 22.31 3.35 0.96
C SER A 225 22.84 4.50 1.82
N THR A 226 21.97 5.30 2.45
CA THR A 226 22.43 6.38 3.36
C THR A 226 23.13 5.82 4.59
N SER A 227 22.63 4.75 5.18
CA SER A 227 23.25 4.11 6.35
C SER A 227 24.61 3.46 6.05
N ALA A 228 24.81 2.98 4.82
CA ALA A 228 26.09 2.45 4.36
C ALA A 228 27.10 3.58 4.11
N ALA A 229 26.67 4.70 3.52
CA ALA A 229 27.54 5.86 3.31
C ALA A 229 28.04 6.49 4.63
N SER A 230 27.18 6.58 5.65
CA SER A 230 27.55 7.13 6.96
C SER A 230 28.45 6.21 7.81
N LYS A 231 28.64 4.94 7.44
CA LYS A 231 29.56 4.01 8.12
C LYS A 231 30.96 3.97 7.50
N VAL A 232 31.16 4.66 6.37
CA VAL A 232 32.41 4.68 5.60
C VAL A 232 33.07 6.08 5.65
N SER A 233 32.51 7.00 6.44
CA SER A 233 33.09 8.33 6.75
C SER A 233 33.45 8.39 8.22
#